data_AF-A0A9D9QPC9-F1
#
_entry.id   AF-A0A9D9QPC9-F1
#
_cell.length_a   1.000
_cell.length_b   1.000
_cell.length_c   1.000
_cell.angle_alpha   90.00
_cell.angle_beta   90.00
_cell.angle_gamma   90.00
#
_symmetry.space_group_name_H-M   'P 1'
#
loop_
_entity.id
_entity.type
_entity.pdbx_description
1 polymer ?
#
loop_
_entity_poly.entity_id
_entity_poly.type
_entity_poly.pdbx_seq_one_letter_code
_entity_poly.pdbx_strand_id
1 'polypeptide(L)'
;MYRLSKDILDTVTYYDVFDYPLSAFEIWKHLLTLQEEGVRPSSYLEVYAALRHEIARGTLLEDRGFYGLRGREGLSVLRIRKEKLSAAKLRRIKQLARFIRLFPYVRFAGATGSLSLKYGDIGSDWDLFVVLRAGKIWTGRFIMTGILLLMGKWRHGRKVRNRACLNYFVTDESLEIGTQDLFSAHEYRFMIPLFNYPLFQKFELKNRWIARFKPNFSLSEIRPIWCVGESRQSFLIRRTLESVADTFPLERLCAQWQKSKIGRNPKTRWEGSYIEATDRALIFLPRPRGPRVYEEFKRRLSV
;
A
#
# COMPACT_ATOMS: atom_id res chain seq x y z
N MET A 1 11.76 -28.41 8.81
CA MET A 1 11.24 -28.53 7.42
C MET A 1 9.73 -28.39 7.37
N TYR A 2 8.97 -29.22 8.10
CA TYR A 2 7.49 -29.21 8.09
C TYR A 2 6.83 -27.83 8.31
N ARG A 3 7.31 -27.06 9.30
CA ARG A 3 6.82 -25.70 9.55
C ARG A 3 7.01 -24.76 8.36
N LEU A 4 8.24 -24.72 7.82
CA LEU A 4 8.56 -23.83 6.71
C LEU A 4 7.78 -24.19 5.44
N SER A 5 7.58 -25.48 5.17
CA SER A 5 6.70 -25.93 4.10
C SER A 5 5.28 -25.40 4.28
N LYS A 6 4.72 -25.48 5.50
CA LYS A 6 3.39 -24.91 5.80
C LYS A 6 3.36 -23.40 5.58
N ASP A 7 4.33 -22.66 6.12
CA ASP A 7 4.41 -21.20 5.96
C ASP A 7 4.52 -20.80 4.47
N ILE A 8 5.26 -21.58 3.67
CA ILE A 8 5.35 -21.40 2.22
C ILE A 8 4.00 -21.66 1.55
N LEU A 9 3.30 -22.74 1.89
CA LEU A 9 1.98 -23.05 1.32
C LEU A 9 0.94 -22.00 1.72
N ASP A 10 0.92 -21.56 2.97
CA ASP A 10 0.05 -20.47 3.46
C ASP A 10 0.36 -19.17 2.69
N THR A 11 1.64 -18.89 2.46
CA THR A 11 2.07 -17.74 1.64
C THR A 11 1.55 -17.86 0.21
N VAL A 12 1.85 -18.95 -0.49
CA VAL A 12 1.42 -19.13 -1.89
C VAL A 12 -0.10 -19.08 -2.00
N THR A 13 -0.83 -19.72 -1.08
CA THR A 13 -2.29 -19.73 -1.04
C THR A 13 -2.88 -18.35 -0.80
N TYR A 14 -2.28 -17.55 0.09
CA TYR A 14 -2.71 -16.17 0.32
C TYR A 14 -2.56 -15.31 -0.93
N TYR A 15 -1.45 -15.45 -1.67
CA TYR A 15 -1.24 -14.68 -2.89
C TYR A 15 -2.03 -15.22 -4.09
N ASP A 16 -2.39 -16.50 -4.08
CA ASP A 16 -3.33 -17.09 -5.04
C ASP A 16 -4.69 -16.35 -4.99
N VAL A 17 -5.14 -15.86 -3.82
CA VAL A 17 -6.37 -15.03 -3.69
C VAL A 17 -6.39 -13.84 -4.66
N PHE A 18 -5.20 -13.34 -5.02
CA PHE A 18 -5.02 -12.21 -5.94
C PHE A 18 -4.58 -12.64 -7.35
N ASP A 19 -4.62 -13.93 -7.67
CA ASP A 19 -4.05 -14.52 -8.90
C ASP A 19 -2.60 -14.08 -9.13
N TYR A 20 -1.82 -14.02 -8.04
CA TYR A 20 -0.47 -13.46 -8.04
C TYR A 20 0.55 -14.55 -7.72
N PRO A 21 1.08 -15.27 -8.73
CA PRO A 21 2.14 -16.23 -8.50
C PRO A 21 3.43 -15.49 -8.13
N LEU A 22 4.16 -16.04 -7.16
CA LEU A 22 5.31 -15.39 -6.53
C LEU A 22 6.62 -15.95 -7.07
N SER A 23 7.64 -15.12 -7.22
CA SER A 23 9.01 -15.63 -7.35
C SER A 23 9.52 -16.19 -6.02
N ALA A 24 10.56 -17.04 -6.04
CA ALA A 24 11.19 -17.55 -4.82
C ALA A 24 11.64 -16.42 -3.87
N PHE A 25 12.14 -15.31 -4.43
CA PHE A 25 12.53 -14.12 -3.67
C PHE A 25 11.33 -13.42 -3.02
N GLU A 26 10.20 -13.30 -3.73
CA GLU A 26 8.97 -12.75 -3.16
C GLU A 26 8.40 -13.67 -2.07
N ILE A 27 8.43 -15.00 -2.24
CA ILE A 27 8.03 -15.96 -1.19
C ILE A 27 8.90 -15.77 0.05
N TRP A 28 10.22 -15.72 -0.10
CA TRP A 28 11.11 -15.46 1.03
C TRP A 28 10.83 -14.10 1.68
N LYS A 29 10.75 -13.01 0.90
CA LYS A 29 10.61 -11.65 1.42
C LYS A 29 9.24 -11.40 2.07
N HIS A 30 8.21 -12.12 1.62
CA HIS A 30 6.83 -11.93 2.02
C HIS A 30 6.22 -13.14 2.72
N LEU A 31 7.07 -14.09 3.14
CA LEU A 31 6.71 -15.29 3.87
C LEU A 31 5.72 -14.92 4.98
N LEU A 32 4.63 -15.66 5.05
CA LEU A 32 3.59 -15.50 6.04
C LEU A 32 3.80 -16.47 7.19
N THR A 33 3.47 -16.03 8.39
CA THR A 33 3.26 -16.90 9.55
C THR A 33 1.89 -16.61 10.13
N LEU A 34 1.15 -17.67 10.46
CA LEU A 34 -0.11 -17.60 11.20
C LEU A 34 0.07 -17.94 12.68
N GLN A 35 1.31 -18.12 13.13
CA GLN A 35 1.64 -18.35 14.54
C GLN A 35 1.87 -17.02 15.26
N GLU A 36 1.44 -16.97 16.53
CA GLU A 36 1.35 -15.71 17.26
C GLU A 36 2.73 -15.16 17.70
N GLU A 37 3.71 -16.00 18.09
CA GLU A 37 5.00 -15.50 18.60
C GLU A 37 6.22 -16.41 18.33
N GLY A 38 7.43 -15.82 18.38
CA GLY A 38 8.71 -16.55 18.42
C GLY A 38 9.21 -17.13 17.09
N VAL A 39 8.66 -16.71 15.95
CA VAL A 39 9.08 -17.21 14.64
C VAL A 39 10.42 -16.61 14.23
N ARG A 40 11.46 -17.44 14.11
CA ARG A 40 12.73 -16.98 13.52
C ARG A 40 12.54 -16.65 12.04
N PRO A 41 13.13 -15.55 11.54
CA PRO A 41 13.24 -15.31 10.11
C PRO A 41 13.93 -16.50 9.42
N SER A 42 13.41 -16.89 8.26
CA SER A 42 14.01 -17.93 7.42
C SER A 42 14.94 -17.29 6.39
N SER A 43 16.10 -17.90 6.17
CA SER A 43 17.02 -17.48 5.10
C SER A 43 16.44 -17.78 3.71
N TYR A 44 16.96 -17.10 2.69
CA TYR A 44 16.55 -17.36 1.31
C TYR A 44 16.84 -18.79 0.88
N LEU A 45 17.99 -19.35 1.28
CA LEU A 45 18.39 -20.71 0.93
C LEU A 45 17.46 -21.76 1.55
N GLU A 46 17.04 -21.58 2.81
CA GLU A 46 16.06 -22.45 3.46
C GLU A 46 14.72 -22.46 2.73
N VAL A 47 14.22 -21.27 2.35
CA VAL A 47 12.97 -21.14 1.58
C VAL A 47 13.11 -21.80 0.21
N TYR A 48 14.23 -21.56 -0.49
CA TYR A 48 14.47 -22.13 -1.82
C TYR A 48 14.55 -23.66 -1.78
N ALA A 49 15.24 -24.23 -0.79
CA ALA A 49 15.31 -25.68 -0.61
C ALA A 49 13.93 -26.29 -0.31
N ALA A 50 13.13 -25.64 0.54
CA ALA A 50 11.77 -26.07 0.85
C ALA A 50 10.84 -25.98 -0.38
N LEU A 51 10.97 -24.94 -1.22
CA LEU A 51 10.21 -24.83 -2.48
C LEU A 51 10.48 -26.01 -3.42
N ARG A 52 11.75 -26.39 -3.59
CA ARG A 52 12.10 -27.56 -4.42
C ARG A 52 11.49 -28.85 -3.90
N HIS A 53 11.45 -29.01 -2.58
CA HIS A 53 10.82 -30.16 -1.94
C HIS A 53 9.30 -30.19 -2.18
N GLU A 54 8.60 -29.05 -2.04
CA GLU A 54 7.16 -28.96 -2.30
C GLU A 54 6.81 -29.21 -3.78
N ILE A 55 7.66 -28.76 -4.71
CA ILE A 55 7.51 -29.09 -6.14
C ILE A 55 7.68 -30.60 -6.38
N ALA A 56 8.71 -31.22 -5.79
CA ALA A 56 8.92 -32.66 -5.94
C ALA A 56 7.76 -33.49 -5.38
N ARG A 57 7.06 -32.98 -4.35
CA ARG A 57 5.84 -33.57 -3.80
C ARG A 57 4.58 -33.27 -4.63
N GLY A 58 4.67 -32.37 -5.60
CA GLY A 58 3.55 -31.96 -6.44
C GLY A 58 2.51 -31.07 -5.75
N THR A 59 2.85 -30.47 -4.61
CA THR A 59 1.97 -29.51 -3.90
C THR A 59 2.05 -28.12 -4.53
N LEU A 60 3.23 -27.73 -5.02
CA LEU A 60 3.48 -26.49 -5.75
C LEU A 60 3.88 -26.78 -7.19
N LEU A 61 3.62 -25.80 -8.06
CA LEU A 61 4.07 -25.79 -9.45
C LEU A 61 5.01 -24.60 -9.66
N GLU A 62 6.09 -24.83 -10.40
CA GLU A 62 6.97 -23.78 -10.92
C GLU A 62 6.70 -23.58 -12.41
N ASP A 63 6.47 -22.33 -12.81
CA ASP A 63 6.33 -21.92 -14.21
C ASP A 63 7.02 -20.57 -14.43
N ARG A 64 8.03 -20.55 -15.29
CA ARG A 64 8.84 -19.36 -15.64
C ARG A 64 9.44 -18.65 -14.42
N GLY A 65 9.89 -19.41 -13.42
CA GLY A 65 10.46 -18.88 -12.17
C GLY A 65 9.44 -18.31 -11.18
N PHE A 66 8.15 -18.51 -11.45
CA PHE A 66 7.06 -18.21 -10.51
C PHE A 66 6.50 -19.50 -9.94
N TYR A 67 6.10 -19.44 -8.68
CA TYR A 67 5.57 -20.55 -7.89
C TYR A 67 4.11 -20.28 -7.59
N GLY A 68 3.26 -21.30 -7.79
CA GLY A 68 1.82 -21.24 -7.56
C GLY A 68 1.27 -22.59 -7.13
N LEU A 69 -0.02 -22.61 -6.79
CA LEU A 69 -0.74 -23.86 -6.52
C LEU A 69 -0.93 -24.66 -7.81
N ARG A 70 -1.06 -25.97 -7.69
CA ARG A 70 -1.40 -26.86 -8.81
C ARG A 70 -2.77 -26.51 -9.41
N GLY A 71 -2.95 -26.67 -10.72
CA GLY A 71 -4.21 -26.32 -11.41
C GLY A 71 -4.37 -24.82 -11.73
N ARG A 72 -3.30 -24.04 -11.53
CA ARG A 72 -3.22 -22.59 -11.82
C ARG A 72 -2.24 -22.29 -12.94
N GLU A 73 -2.10 -23.22 -13.88
CA GLU A 73 -1.20 -23.09 -15.02
C GLU A 73 -1.55 -21.83 -15.83
N GLY A 74 -0.52 -21.09 -16.28
CA GLY A 74 -0.70 -19.87 -17.07
C GLY A 74 -0.84 -18.56 -16.26
N LEU A 75 -0.95 -18.62 -14.92
CA LEU A 75 -0.89 -17.41 -14.09
C LEU A 75 0.42 -16.64 -14.27
N SER A 76 1.53 -17.33 -14.56
CA SER A 76 2.84 -16.70 -14.83
C SER A 76 2.77 -15.72 -16.03
N VAL A 77 2.01 -16.06 -17.08
CA VAL A 77 1.84 -15.22 -18.28
C VAL A 77 1.01 -13.99 -17.94
N LEU A 78 -0.08 -14.18 -17.19
CA LEU A 78 -0.91 -13.09 -16.70
C LEU A 78 -0.09 -12.13 -15.82
N ARG A 79 0.72 -12.69 -14.92
CA ARG A 79 1.64 -11.97 -14.02
C ARG A 79 2.60 -11.08 -14.80
N ILE A 80 3.31 -11.62 -15.79
CA ILE A 80 4.25 -10.87 -16.64
C ILE A 80 3.52 -9.74 -17.38
N ARG A 81 2.32 -10.00 -17.92
CA ARG A 81 1.52 -8.98 -18.61
C ARG A 81 1.11 -7.85 -17.67
N LYS A 82 0.61 -8.17 -16.47
CA LYS A 82 0.19 -7.18 -15.46
C LYS A 82 1.37 -6.36 -14.93
N GLU A 83 2.53 -6.98 -14.77
CA GLU A 83 3.75 -6.28 -14.36
C GLU A 83 4.18 -5.20 -15.37
N LYS A 84 4.13 -5.50 -16.68
CA LYS A 84 4.41 -4.51 -17.74
C LYS A 84 3.45 -3.32 -17.68
N LEU A 85 2.16 -3.58 -17.44
CA LEU A 85 1.15 -2.54 -17.29
C LEU A 85 1.38 -1.68 -16.04
N SER A 86 1.70 -2.30 -14.91
CA SER A 86 2.00 -1.61 -13.67
C SER A 86 3.27 -0.76 -13.77
N ALA A 87 4.32 -1.23 -14.46
CA ALA A 87 5.52 -0.44 -14.72
C ALA A 87 5.20 0.85 -15.50
N ALA A 88 4.34 0.76 -16.52
CA ALA A 88 3.91 1.94 -17.28
C ALA A 88 3.12 2.94 -16.41
N LYS A 89 2.30 2.45 -15.48
CA LYS A 89 1.58 3.31 -14.52
C LYS A 89 2.50 3.92 -13.48
N LEU A 90 3.48 3.16 -12.97
CA LEU A 90 4.49 3.67 -12.03
C LEU A 90 5.33 4.80 -12.66
N ARG A 91 5.57 4.77 -13.97
CA ARG A 91 6.16 5.91 -14.69
C ARG A 91 5.26 7.16 -14.62
N ARG A 92 3.95 7.02 -14.82
CA ARG A 92 3.00 8.15 -14.75
C ARG A 92 2.84 8.68 -13.32
N ILE A 93 2.73 7.80 -12.32
CA ILE A 93 2.61 8.25 -10.93
C ILE A 93 3.89 8.91 -10.45
N LYS A 94 5.07 8.47 -10.92
CA LYS A 94 6.35 9.15 -10.67
C LYS A 94 6.35 10.58 -11.23
N GLN A 95 5.77 10.81 -12.41
CA GLN A 95 5.60 12.16 -12.94
C GLN A 95 4.68 12.99 -12.05
N LEU A 96 3.53 12.44 -11.63
CA LEU A 96 2.63 13.12 -10.71
C LEU A 96 3.29 13.41 -9.35
N ALA A 97 4.09 12.48 -8.82
CA ALA A 97 4.80 12.61 -7.56
C ALA A 97 5.80 13.78 -7.55
N ARG A 98 6.41 14.10 -8.70
CA ARG A 98 7.26 15.30 -8.84
C ARG A 98 6.50 16.58 -8.53
N PHE A 99 5.21 16.63 -8.87
CA PHE A 99 4.33 17.77 -8.58
C PHE A 99 3.76 17.69 -7.16
N ILE A 100 3.23 16.53 -6.73
CA ILE A 100 2.64 16.35 -5.40
C ILE A 100 3.63 16.74 -4.29
N ARG A 101 4.93 16.46 -4.47
CA ARG A 101 5.95 16.83 -3.49
C ARG A 101 6.03 18.34 -3.22
N LEU A 102 5.64 19.17 -4.17
CA LEU A 102 5.62 20.63 -4.03
C LEU A 102 4.41 21.13 -3.25
N PHE A 103 3.40 20.29 -3.05
CA PHE A 103 2.16 20.71 -2.41
C PHE A 103 2.41 21.07 -0.95
N PRO A 104 1.81 22.17 -0.46
CA PRO A 104 1.90 22.57 0.94
C PRO A 104 1.49 21.44 1.87
N TYR A 105 2.22 21.30 2.97
CA TYR A 105 1.97 20.35 4.05
C TYR A 105 2.12 18.87 3.68
N VAL A 106 2.31 18.52 2.40
CA VAL A 106 2.57 17.14 1.99
C VAL A 106 4.01 16.76 2.31
N ARG A 107 4.17 15.74 3.16
CA ARG A 107 5.48 15.25 3.64
C ARG A 107 5.90 13.95 2.96
N PHE A 108 4.94 13.10 2.62
CA PHE A 108 5.18 11.84 1.91
C PHE A 108 3.96 11.44 1.08
N ALA A 109 4.21 10.71 0.00
CA ALA A 109 3.19 9.91 -0.67
C ALA A 109 3.77 8.54 -1.06
N GLY A 110 2.96 7.50 -0.89
CA GLY A 110 3.25 6.13 -1.30
C GLY A 110 2.12 5.59 -2.17
N ALA A 111 2.46 4.81 -3.19
CA ALA A 111 1.49 4.02 -3.94
C ALA A 111 1.16 2.74 -3.17
N THR A 112 -0.13 2.45 -2.96
CA THR A 112 -0.63 1.23 -2.31
C THR A 112 -1.60 0.48 -3.22
N GLY A 113 -2.33 -0.50 -2.67
CA GLY A 113 -3.39 -1.23 -3.34
C GLY A 113 -2.95 -2.00 -4.58
N SER A 114 -3.86 -2.13 -5.54
CA SER A 114 -3.64 -2.92 -6.76
C SER A 114 -2.44 -2.45 -7.59
N LEU A 115 -2.07 -1.17 -7.46
CA LEU A 115 -0.95 -0.57 -8.18
C LEU A 115 0.39 -1.04 -7.61
N SER A 116 0.54 -1.08 -6.29
CA SER A 116 1.77 -1.51 -5.63
C SER A 116 1.99 -3.03 -5.73
N LEU A 117 0.89 -3.78 -5.81
CA LEU A 117 0.87 -5.23 -6.01
C LEU A 117 1.12 -5.68 -7.45
N LYS A 118 1.51 -4.78 -8.36
CA LYS A 118 1.77 -5.08 -9.79
C LYS A 118 0.62 -5.87 -10.48
N TYR A 119 -0.61 -5.77 -9.96
CA TYR A 119 -1.81 -6.46 -10.46
C TYR A 119 -2.86 -5.50 -11.02
N GLY A 120 -2.64 -4.18 -10.92
CA GLY A 120 -3.61 -3.17 -11.35
C GLY A 120 -3.90 -3.19 -12.86
N ASP A 121 -5.15 -3.45 -13.23
CA ASP A 121 -5.61 -3.45 -14.63
C ASP A 121 -5.65 -2.05 -15.26
N ILE A 122 -5.61 -1.95 -16.59
CA ILE A 122 -5.52 -0.68 -17.35
C ILE A 122 -6.51 0.41 -16.87
N GLY A 123 -7.67 0.03 -16.32
CA GLY A 123 -8.71 0.92 -15.79
C GLY A 123 -8.56 1.35 -14.33
N SER A 124 -7.60 0.80 -13.56
CA SER A 124 -7.46 1.07 -12.13
C SER A 124 -7.02 2.51 -11.85
N ASP A 125 -7.40 2.99 -10.67
CA ASP A 125 -6.93 4.22 -10.05
C ASP A 125 -5.55 4.04 -9.41
N TRP A 126 -5.04 5.14 -8.86
CA TRP A 126 -3.81 5.22 -8.08
C TRP A 126 -4.18 5.41 -6.62
N ASP A 127 -4.21 4.30 -5.87
CA ASP A 127 -4.35 4.34 -4.42
C ASP A 127 -3.10 5.03 -3.83
N LEU A 128 -3.31 6.18 -3.18
CA LEU A 128 -2.25 6.95 -2.55
C LEU A 128 -2.43 6.93 -1.03
N PHE A 129 -1.37 6.50 -0.35
CA PHE A 129 -1.15 6.78 1.06
C PHE A 129 -0.39 8.10 1.19
N VAL A 130 -0.93 9.07 1.91
CA VAL A 130 -0.36 10.42 2.01
C VAL A 130 -0.08 10.76 3.46
N VAL A 131 1.12 11.27 3.72
CA VAL A 131 1.47 11.84 5.03
C VAL A 131 1.49 13.35 4.91
N LEU A 132 0.70 14.01 5.74
CA LEU A 132 0.63 15.47 5.88
C LEU A 132 1.35 15.91 7.15
N ARG A 133 1.73 17.19 7.22
CA ARG A 133 2.24 17.80 8.46
C ARG A 133 1.17 17.77 9.55
N ALA A 134 1.54 17.40 10.77
CA ALA A 134 0.67 17.50 11.94
C ALA A 134 0.10 18.92 12.11
N GLY A 135 -1.18 19.00 12.49
CA GLY A 135 -1.93 20.26 12.61
C GLY A 135 -2.31 20.93 11.28
N LYS A 136 -2.05 20.30 10.13
CA LYS A 136 -2.38 20.82 8.78
C LYS A 136 -3.04 19.76 7.89
N ILE A 137 -3.62 18.72 8.47
CA ILE A 137 -4.19 17.59 7.73
C ILE A 137 -5.40 18.01 6.89
N TRP A 138 -6.24 18.91 7.40
CA TRP A 138 -7.45 19.35 6.71
C TRP A 138 -7.13 20.30 5.57
N THR A 139 -6.26 21.29 5.81
CA THR A 139 -5.79 22.24 4.78
C THR A 139 -4.98 21.50 3.72
N GLY A 140 -4.04 20.65 4.12
CA GLY A 140 -3.22 19.85 3.21
C GLY A 140 -4.07 18.96 2.31
N ARG A 141 -5.07 18.25 2.86
CA ARG A 141 -6.02 17.46 2.06
C ARG A 141 -6.82 18.34 1.11
N PHE A 142 -7.32 19.49 1.56
CA PHE A 142 -8.11 20.40 0.73
C PHE A 142 -7.30 20.90 -0.47
N ILE A 143 -6.10 21.43 -0.22
CA ILE A 143 -5.19 21.94 -1.26
C ILE A 143 -4.83 20.81 -2.24
N MET A 144 -4.38 19.66 -1.73
CA MET A 144 -4.01 18.52 -2.57
C MET A 144 -5.17 18.04 -3.44
N THR A 145 -6.38 17.93 -2.87
CA THR A 145 -7.57 17.50 -3.61
C THR A 145 -7.96 18.53 -4.67
N GLY A 146 -7.91 19.82 -4.33
CA GLY A 146 -8.21 20.92 -5.25
C GLY A 146 -7.25 20.96 -6.44
N ILE A 147 -5.94 20.90 -6.18
CA ILE A 147 -4.93 20.88 -7.25
C ILE A 147 -5.10 19.64 -8.14
N LEU A 148 -5.30 18.45 -7.55
CA LEU A 148 -5.53 17.23 -8.33
C LEU A 148 -6.83 17.26 -9.14
N LEU A 149 -7.87 17.94 -8.64
CA LEU A 149 -9.09 18.19 -9.38
C LEU A 149 -8.84 19.09 -10.59
N LEU A 150 -8.12 20.21 -10.42
CA LEU A 150 -7.76 21.12 -11.51
C LEU A 150 -6.89 20.44 -12.58
N MET A 151 -5.98 19.56 -12.17
CA MET A 151 -5.18 18.74 -13.10
C MET A 151 -5.97 17.61 -13.78
N GLY A 152 -7.26 17.42 -13.44
CA GLY A 152 -8.09 16.31 -13.91
C GLY A 152 -7.61 14.93 -13.44
N LYS A 153 -6.78 14.89 -12.39
CA LYS A 153 -6.15 13.69 -11.83
C LYS A 153 -6.85 13.17 -10.58
N TRP A 154 -7.84 13.86 -10.03
CA TRP A 154 -8.63 13.33 -8.91
C TRP A 154 -9.69 12.33 -9.38
N ARG A 155 -9.84 11.22 -8.65
CA ARG A 155 -10.90 10.22 -8.89
C ARG A 155 -12.24 10.77 -8.40
N HIS A 156 -13.23 10.85 -9.28
CA HIS A 156 -14.60 11.24 -8.91
C HIS A 156 -15.63 10.59 -9.85
N GLY A 157 -16.75 10.12 -9.30
CA GLY A 157 -17.83 9.48 -10.05
C GLY A 157 -17.34 8.32 -10.93
N ARG A 158 -17.69 8.36 -12.22
CA ARG A 158 -17.28 7.36 -13.24
C ARG A 158 -15.84 7.53 -13.72
N LYS A 159 -15.14 8.60 -13.33
CA LYS A 159 -13.78 8.90 -13.78
C LYS A 159 -12.77 8.27 -12.81
N VAL A 160 -12.35 7.04 -13.14
CA VAL A 160 -11.49 6.20 -12.28
C VAL A 160 -10.08 6.01 -12.86
N ARG A 161 -9.96 5.76 -14.16
CA ARG A 161 -8.69 5.41 -14.81
C ARG A 161 -7.64 6.52 -14.70
N ASN A 162 -6.41 6.16 -14.30
CA ASN A 162 -5.23 7.04 -14.17
C ASN A 162 -5.48 8.28 -13.27
N ARG A 163 -6.19 8.08 -12.17
CA ARG A 163 -6.54 9.14 -11.22
C ARG A 163 -6.16 8.74 -9.80
N ALA A 164 -5.74 9.71 -9.02
CA ALA A 164 -5.42 9.56 -7.61
C ALA A 164 -6.69 9.35 -6.79
N CYS A 165 -6.71 8.26 -6.03
CA CYS A 165 -7.67 8.00 -4.99
C CYS A 165 -7.05 8.39 -3.65
N LEU A 166 -7.74 9.29 -2.95
CA LEU A 166 -7.25 9.98 -1.76
C LEU A 166 -8.01 9.46 -0.54
N ASN A 167 -7.81 8.18 -0.23
CA ASN A 167 -8.58 7.50 0.80
C ASN A 167 -7.82 7.32 2.12
N TYR A 168 -6.52 7.60 2.16
CA TYR A 168 -5.72 7.38 3.36
C TYR A 168 -4.73 8.53 3.56
N PHE A 169 -5.04 9.40 4.52
CA PHE A 169 -4.14 10.45 5.00
C PHE A 169 -3.81 10.22 6.47
N VAL A 170 -2.55 10.41 6.83
CA VAL A 170 -2.10 10.47 8.23
C VAL A 170 -1.20 11.69 8.43
N THR A 171 -0.92 12.03 9.68
CA THR A 171 0.11 13.02 10.00
C THR A 171 1.49 12.40 10.17
N ASP A 172 2.55 13.20 10.04
CA ASP A 172 3.94 12.80 10.32
C ASP A 172 4.20 12.43 11.79
N GLU A 173 3.26 12.74 12.69
CA GLU A 173 3.24 12.30 14.10
C GLU A 173 2.41 11.03 14.33
N SER A 174 1.59 10.60 13.37
CA SER A 174 0.65 9.47 13.48
C SER A 174 0.85 8.45 12.35
N LEU A 175 2.10 8.01 12.14
CA LEU A 175 2.47 7.11 11.04
C LEU A 175 2.02 5.65 11.22
N GLU A 176 1.68 5.25 12.44
CA GLU A 176 1.24 3.87 12.73
C GLU A 176 -0.17 3.64 12.15
N ILE A 177 -0.34 2.51 11.48
CA ILE A 177 -1.61 2.07 10.92
C ILE A 177 -2.47 1.47 12.02
N GLY A 178 -3.71 1.93 12.15
CA GLY A 178 -4.66 1.43 13.15
C GLY A 178 -5.15 0.01 12.85
N THR A 179 -5.39 -0.34 11.58
CA THR A 179 -5.80 -1.68 11.18
C THR A 179 -4.59 -2.60 11.05
N GLN A 180 -4.33 -3.41 12.09
CA GLN A 180 -3.20 -4.33 12.16
C GLN A 180 -3.58 -5.77 11.80
N ASP A 181 -4.17 -5.96 10.62
CA ASP A 181 -4.57 -7.27 10.10
C ASP A 181 -3.62 -7.79 9.00
N LEU A 182 -3.81 -9.06 8.61
CA LEU A 182 -2.99 -9.72 7.58
C LEU A 182 -3.03 -8.98 6.22
N PHE A 183 -4.19 -8.40 5.86
CA PHE A 183 -4.35 -7.67 4.61
C PHE A 183 -3.58 -6.35 4.62
N SER A 184 -3.67 -5.61 5.72
CA SER A 184 -2.94 -4.37 5.95
C SER A 184 -1.43 -4.64 6.00
N ALA A 185 -1.00 -5.72 6.67
CA ALA A 185 0.40 -6.15 6.68
C ALA A 185 0.93 -6.40 5.27
N HIS A 186 0.13 -7.03 4.43
CA HIS A 186 0.42 -7.22 3.01
C HIS A 186 0.44 -5.88 2.24
N GLU A 187 -0.60 -5.07 2.35
CA GLU A 187 -0.76 -3.81 1.59
C GLU A 187 0.41 -2.84 1.85
N TYR A 188 0.73 -2.60 3.12
CA TYR A 188 1.77 -1.65 3.49
C TYR A 188 3.19 -2.20 3.29
N ARG A 189 3.39 -3.52 3.36
CA ARG A 189 4.68 -4.12 2.98
C ARG A 189 4.99 -3.96 1.50
N PHE A 190 3.97 -3.91 0.63
CA PHE A 190 4.16 -3.67 -0.79
C PHE A 190 4.16 -2.19 -1.18
N MET A 191 3.93 -1.28 -0.24
CA MET A 191 3.87 0.16 -0.53
C MET A 191 5.13 0.64 -1.25
N ILE A 192 4.92 1.38 -2.35
CA ILE A 192 6.02 1.95 -3.14
C ILE A 192 6.16 3.43 -2.75
N PRO A 193 7.21 3.83 -2.01
CA PRO A 193 7.44 5.23 -1.67
C PRO A 193 7.71 6.08 -2.93
N LEU A 194 7.03 7.22 -3.04
CA LEU A 194 7.14 8.11 -4.21
C LEU A 194 8.10 9.28 -4.00
N PHE A 195 8.30 9.73 -2.76
CA PHE A 195 9.33 10.70 -2.35
C PHE A 195 9.53 10.63 -0.83
N ASN A 196 10.53 11.34 -0.30
CA ASN A 196 10.87 11.38 1.14
C ASN A 196 11.07 9.97 1.75
N TYR A 197 12.06 9.26 1.21
CA TYR A 197 12.43 7.90 1.64
C TYR A 197 12.78 7.78 3.14
N PRO A 198 13.46 8.75 3.79
CA PRO A 198 13.68 8.67 5.24
C PRO A 198 12.38 8.64 6.06
N LEU A 199 11.33 9.37 5.63
CA LEU A 199 10.04 9.32 6.31
C LEU A 199 9.32 7.97 6.09
N PHE A 200 9.52 7.34 4.92
CA PHE A 200 9.06 5.96 4.69
C PHE A 200 9.74 4.96 5.63
N GLN A 201 11.05 5.08 5.87
CA GLN A 201 11.75 4.22 6.83
C GLN A 201 11.22 4.41 8.27
N LYS A 202 10.90 5.66 8.66
CA LYS A 202 10.22 5.94 9.93
C LYS A 202 8.82 5.29 9.99
N PHE A 203 8.08 5.32 8.88
CA PHE A 203 6.80 4.63 8.76
C PHE A 203 6.97 3.10 8.93
N GLU A 204 7.95 2.47 8.29
CA GLU A 204 8.23 1.04 8.46
C GLU A 204 8.60 0.70 9.91
N LEU A 205 9.36 1.56 10.59
CA LEU A 205 9.70 1.40 12.02
C LEU A 205 8.46 1.46 12.92
N LYS A 206 7.57 2.41 12.68
CA LYS A 206 6.30 2.56 13.43
C LYS A 206 5.34 1.40 13.17
N ASN A 207 5.46 0.73 12.02
CA ASN A 207 4.61 -0.39 11.63
C ASN A 207 5.34 -1.74 11.74
N ARG A 208 6.22 -1.89 12.74
CA ARG A 208 6.94 -3.15 13.01
C ARG A 208 6.02 -4.32 13.39
N TRP A 209 4.78 -4.05 13.78
CA TRP A 209 3.75 -5.08 13.98
C TRP A 209 3.55 -5.97 12.74
N ILE A 210 3.89 -5.49 11.53
CA ILE A 210 3.87 -6.28 10.28
C ILE A 210 4.72 -7.55 10.41
N ALA A 211 5.80 -7.51 11.20
CA ALA A 211 6.67 -8.66 11.44
C ALA A 211 5.96 -9.83 12.14
N ARG A 212 4.84 -9.58 12.85
CA ARG A 212 4.00 -10.64 13.44
C ARG A 212 3.40 -11.55 12.38
N PHE A 213 3.05 -10.98 11.21
CA PHE A 213 2.50 -11.73 10.08
C PHE A 213 3.56 -12.12 9.05
N LYS A 214 4.68 -11.38 9.00
CA LYS A 214 5.74 -11.54 8.01
C LYS A 214 7.10 -11.65 8.70
N PRO A 215 7.57 -12.85 9.09
CA PRO A 215 8.79 -13.00 9.91
C PRO A 215 10.04 -12.46 9.21
N ASN A 216 10.06 -12.46 7.87
CA ASN A 216 11.15 -11.88 7.07
C ASN A 216 10.98 -10.37 6.80
N PHE A 217 10.11 -9.69 7.56
CA PHE A 217 9.99 -8.25 7.51
C PHE A 217 11.30 -7.58 7.93
N SER A 218 11.86 -6.83 7.00
CA SER A 218 13.04 -5.98 7.21
C SER A 218 12.76 -4.58 6.67
N LEU A 219 13.40 -3.60 7.29
CA LEU A 219 13.35 -2.22 6.83
C LEU A 219 13.93 -2.13 5.42
N SER A 220 13.34 -1.28 4.60
CA SER A 220 13.83 -1.06 3.25
C SER A 220 15.13 -0.25 3.31
N GLU A 221 16.22 -0.83 2.81
CA GLU A 221 17.54 -0.18 2.77
C GLU A 221 17.73 0.58 1.45
N ILE A 222 17.28 -0.02 0.35
CA ILE A 222 17.49 0.53 -1.00
C ILE A 222 16.30 1.36 -1.44
N ARG A 223 16.55 2.63 -1.72
CA ARG A 223 15.55 3.54 -2.28
C ARG A 223 15.06 3.02 -3.65
N PRO A 224 13.74 2.83 -3.84
CA PRO A 224 13.20 2.39 -5.12
C PRO A 224 13.43 3.38 -6.26
N ILE A 225 13.58 2.88 -7.49
CA ILE A 225 13.76 3.70 -8.71
C ILE A 225 12.59 4.68 -8.96
N TRP A 226 11.41 4.36 -8.42
CA TRP A 226 10.20 5.17 -8.53
C TRP A 226 10.19 6.36 -7.56
N CYS A 227 11.00 6.31 -6.50
CA CYS A 227 11.09 7.34 -5.49
C CYS A 227 11.86 8.56 -6.02
N VAL A 228 11.19 9.69 -6.10
CA VAL A 228 11.75 10.98 -6.53
C VAL A 228 12.54 11.60 -5.38
N GLY A 229 13.82 11.91 -5.60
CA GLY A 229 14.68 12.52 -4.59
C GLY A 229 14.32 13.99 -4.35
N GLU A 230 14.28 14.44 -3.10
CA GLU A 230 14.03 15.84 -2.76
C GLU A 230 15.12 16.77 -3.35
N SER A 231 14.70 17.94 -3.85
CA SER A 231 15.62 19.01 -4.24
C SER A 231 15.44 20.22 -3.32
N ARG A 232 16.51 21.00 -3.11
CA ARG A 232 16.46 22.24 -2.31
C ARG A 232 15.34 23.18 -2.78
N GLN A 233 15.20 23.34 -4.10
CA GLN A 233 14.12 24.13 -4.70
C GLN A 233 12.73 23.63 -4.32
N SER A 234 12.49 22.31 -4.37
CA SER A 234 11.19 21.75 -3.98
C SER A 234 10.88 21.98 -2.49
N PHE A 235 11.89 21.93 -1.64
CA PHE A 235 11.75 22.24 -0.22
C PHE A 235 11.42 23.73 0.00
N LEU A 236 12.14 24.62 -0.67
CA LEU A 236 11.93 26.07 -0.62
C LEU A 236 10.53 26.45 -1.09
N ILE A 237 10.10 26.00 -2.27
CA ILE A 237 8.76 26.25 -2.82
C ILE A 237 7.68 25.81 -1.83
N ARG A 238 7.78 24.58 -1.32
CA ARG A 238 6.83 24.05 -0.34
C ARG A 238 6.79 24.93 0.92
N ARG A 239 7.95 25.33 1.45
CA ARG A 239 8.05 26.18 2.65
C ARG A 239 7.45 27.57 2.43
N THR A 240 7.69 28.20 1.28
CA THR A 240 7.11 29.52 0.95
C THR A 240 5.59 29.42 0.85
N LEU A 241 5.06 28.42 0.14
CA LEU A 241 3.61 28.22 0.03
C LEU A 241 2.96 27.94 1.39
N GLU A 242 3.62 27.16 2.25
CA GLU A 242 3.17 26.93 3.63
C GLU A 242 3.16 28.23 4.45
N SER A 243 4.19 29.07 4.33
CA SER A 243 4.24 30.35 5.04
C SER A 243 3.10 31.29 4.65
N VAL A 244 2.74 31.33 3.36
CA VAL A 244 1.61 32.13 2.88
C VAL A 244 0.29 31.55 3.41
N ALA A 245 0.09 30.24 3.28
CA ALA A 245 -1.14 29.59 3.75
C ALA A 245 -1.31 29.65 5.29
N ASP A 246 -0.21 29.65 6.04
CA ASP A 246 -0.20 29.75 7.50
C ASP A 246 -0.61 31.15 8.02
N THR A 247 -0.61 32.19 7.18
CA THR A 247 -1.13 33.52 7.57
C THR A 247 -2.65 33.55 7.77
N PHE A 248 -3.36 32.55 7.24
CA PHE A 248 -4.81 32.44 7.31
C PHE A 248 -5.22 31.26 8.22
N PRO A 249 -6.34 31.35 8.96
CA PRO A 249 -6.83 30.27 9.82
C PRO A 249 -7.52 29.13 9.02
N LEU A 250 -6.91 28.71 7.92
CA LEU A 250 -7.50 27.75 6.97
C LEU A 250 -7.78 26.39 7.59
N GLU A 251 -6.95 25.94 8.53
CA GLU A 251 -7.09 24.60 9.11
C GLU A 251 -8.43 24.45 9.82
N ARG A 252 -8.80 25.41 10.67
CA ARG A 252 -10.06 25.35 11.42
C ARG A 252 -11.26 25.38 10.48
N LEU A 253 -11.24 26.27 9.48
CA LEU A 253 -12.31 26.40 8.48
C LEU A 253 -12.44 25.12 7.64
N CYS A 254 -11.32 24.60 7.13
CA CYS A 254 -11.26 23.38 6.34
C CYS A 254 -11.73 22.17 7.17
N ALA A 255 -11.34 22.09 8.44
CA ALA A 255 -11.74 21.02 9.34
C ALA A 255 -13.25 21.02 9.57
N GLN A 256 -13.84 22.16 9.92
CA GLN A 256 -15.28 22.29 10.15
C GLN A 256 -16.10 21.89 8.91
N TRP A 257 -15.73 22.43 7.75
CA TRP A 257 -16.42 22.13 6.50
C TRP A 257 -16.29 20.66 6.10
N GLN A 258 -15.08 20.09 6.16
CA GLN A 258 -14.85 18.70 5.77
C GLN A 258 -15.49 17.71 6.74
N LYS A 259 -15.37 17.91 8.07
CA LYS A 259 -16.03 17.08 9.09
C LYS A 259 -17.55 17.06 8.87
N SER A 260 -18.16 18.22 8.65
CA SER A 260 -19.60 18.33 8.33
C SER A 260 -19.97 17.57 7.06
N LYS A 261 -19.20 17.74 5.97
CA LYS A 261 -19.42 17.03 4.70
C LYS A 261 -19.28 15.51 4.84
N ILE A 262 -18.30 15.05 5.62
CA ILE A 262 -18.06 13.62 5.87
C ILE A 262 -19.21 13.05 6.72
N GLY A 263 -19.60 13.73 7.79
CA GLY A 263 -20.70 13.29 8.67
C GLY A 263 -22.05 13.16 7.97
N ARG A 264 -22.31 13.97 6.94
CA ARG A 264 -23.52 13.90 6.10
C ARG A 264 -23.50 12.78 5.06
N ASN A 265 -22.34 12.16 4.79
CA ASN A 265 -22.23 11.14 3.75
C ASN A 265 -22.75 9.79 4.28
N PRO A 266 -23.78 9.18 3.67
CA PRO A 266 -24.37 7.92 4.17
C PRO A 266 -23.37 6.76 4.29
N LYS A 267 -22.32 6.77 3.46
CA LYS A 267 -21.29 5.72 3.43
C LYS A 267 -20.48 5.64 4.72
N THR A 268 -20.53 6.67 5.56
CA THR A 268 -19.84 6.67 6.86
C THR A 268 -20.55 5.85 7.92
N ARG A 269 -21.81 5.48 7.67
CA ARG A 269 -22.64 4.69 8.59
C ARG A 269 -22.85 3.26 8.09
N TRP A 270 -22.17 2.86 7.02
CA TRP A 270 -22.26 1.50 6.53
C TRP A 270 -21.62 0.55 7.53
N GLU A 271 -22.30 -0.56 7.81
CA GLU A 271 -21.78 -1.62 8.67
C GLU A 271 -20.47 -2.18 8.08
N GLY A 272 -19.46 -2.35 8.94
CA GLY A 272 -18.12 -2.78 8.53
C GLY A 272 -17.29 -1.73 7.78
N SER A 273 -17.75 -0.47 7.67
CA SER A 273 -16.93 0.61 7.11
C SER A 273 -15.85 1.06 8.10
N TYR A 274 -14.68 1.42 7.57
CA TYR A 274 -13.60 2.03 8.34
C TYR A 274 -13.40 3.47 7.88
N ILE A 275 -14.05 4.40 8.59
CA ILE A 275 -13.95 5.83 8.34
C ILE A 275 -13.37 6.52 9.56
N GLU A 276 -12.25 7.21 9.37
CA GLU A 276 -11.64 8.05 10.39
C GLU A 276 -11.56 9.49 9.86
N ALA A 277 -11.94 10.45 10.70
CA ALA A 277 -12.00 11.87 10.35
C ALA A 277 -11.45 12.74 11.50
N THR A 278 -10.24 12.43 11.94
CA THR A 278 -9.57 13.09 13.07
C THR A 278 -8.50 14.07 12.60
N ASP A 279 -7.91 14.82 13.53
CA ASP A 279 -6.79 15.73 13.22
C ASP A 279 -5.46 14.96 13.05
N ARG A 280 -5.47 13.63 13.24
CA ARG A 280 -4.33 12.71 13.10
C ARG A 280 -4.43 11.82 11.86
N ALA A 281 -5.63 11.41 11.47
CA ALA A 281 -5.85 10.60 10.28
C ALA A 281 -7.20 10.85 9.61
N LEU A 282 -7.20 10.79 8.28
CA LEU A 282 -8.39 10.84 7.42
C LEU A 282 -8.42 9.58 6.56
N ILE A 283 -9.24 8.62 6.95
CA ILE A 283 -9.32 7.29 6.34
C ILE A 283 -10.73 7.10 5.80
N PHE A 284 -10.83 6.68 4.53
CA PHE A 284 -12.10 6.56 3.81
C PHE A 284 -12.23 5.20 3.14
N LEU A 285 -12.42 4.14 3.94
CA LEU A 285 -12.61 2.77 3.47
C LEU A 285 -14.07 2.32 3.73
N PRO A 286 -15.03 2.69 2.87
CA PRO A 286 -16.45 2.35 3.08
C PRO A 286 -16.74 0.85 2.96
N ARG A 287 -15.86 0.10 2.28
CA ARG A 287 -15.91 -1.36 2.14
C ARG A 287 -14.47 -1.89 2.22
N PRO A 288 -13.91 -2.08 3.42
CA PRO A 288 -12.57 -2.62 3.59
C PRO A 288 -12.43 -3.98 2.90
N ARG A 289 -11.28 -4.25 2.28
CA ARG A 289 -11.05 -5.51 1.55
C ARG A 289 -10.58 -6.64 2.47
N GLY A 290 -9.97 -6.30 3.60
CA GLY A 290 -9.34 -7.25 4.53
C GLY A 290 -10.22 -8.45 4.88
N PRO A 291 -11.44 -8.25 5.41
CA PRO A 291 -12.32 -9.36 5.79
C PRO A 291 -12.61 -10.33 4.64
N ARG A 292 -12.97 -9.81 3.47
CA ARG A 292 -13.29 -10.63 2.28
C ARG A 292 -12.07 -11.41 1.77
N VAL A 293 -10.89 -10.79 1.76
CA VAL A 293 -9.65 -11.46 1.38
C VAL A 293 -9.32 -12.57 2.37
N TYR A 294 -9.51 -12.32 3.66
CA TYR A 294 -9.22 -13.30 4.70
C TYR A 294 -10.18 -14.50 4.67
N GLU A 295 -11.48 -14.27 4.41
CA GLU A 295 -12.45 -15.35 4.19
C GLU A 295 -12.09 -16.21 2.97
N GLU A 296 -11.74 -15.57 1.85
CA GLU A 296 -11.32 -16.27 0.64
C GLU A 296 -10.03 -17.07 0.86
N PHE A 297 -9.08 -16.51 1.62
CA PHE A 297 -7.86 -17.20 2.02
C PHE A 297 -8.16 -18.46 2.85
N LYS A 298 -9.02 -18.35 3.87
CA LYS A 298 -9.46 -19.51 4.67
C LYS A 298 -10.12 -20.59 3.83
N ARG A 299 -10.97 -20.19 2.87
CA ARG A 299 -11.62 -21.11 1.95
C ARG A 299 -10.61 -21.91 1.14
N ARG A 300 -9.55 -21.26 0.62
CA ARG A 300 -8.50 -21.93 -0.17
C ARG A 300 -7.56 -22.80 0.67
N LEU A 301 -7.35 -22.47 1.95
CA LEU A 301 -6.59 -23.34 2.87
C LEU A 301 -7.31 -24.64 3.23
N SER A 302 -8.64 -24.69 3.04
CA SER A 302 -9.48 -25.83 3.44
C SER A 302 -9.65 -26.87 2.32
N VAL A 303 -9.03 -26.64 1.16
CA VAL A 303 -9.08 -27.49 -0.05
C VAL A 303 -7.72 -28.16 -0.23
#